data_AF-F8DC28-F1
#
_entry.id   AF-F8DC28-F1
#
_cell.length_a   1.000
_cell.length_b   1.000
_cell.length_c   1.000
_cell.angle_alpha   90.00
_cell.angle_beta   90.00
_cell.angle_gamma   90.00
#
_symmetry.space_group_name_H-M   'P 1'
#
loop_
_entity.id
_entity.type
_entity.pdbx_description
1 polymer ?
#
loop_
_entity_poly.entity_id
_entity_poly.type
_entity_poly.pdbx_seq_one_letter_code
_entity_poly.pdbx_strand_id
1 'polypeptide(L)'
;MSETPTDPEANRTAETDRHRNTLNTDTMQWVSAIVALAGLGLVAYPFIFESTDTATWNDTLTGTGIFLLAGYNFYRLSKDRLASVGVASLAAVLGLWALVSPAVIEMGSSELAMTTAGGGLLVAALSAYNAYANSKADAPDHAHARA
;
A
#
# COMPACT_ATOMS: atom_id res chain seq x y z
N MET A 1 52.91 2.36 1.43
CA MET A 1 51.56 2.83 1.78
C MET A 1 50.97 3.45 0.54
N SER A 2 50.04 2.76 -0.13
CA SER A 2 49.33 3.33 -1.28
C SER A 2 48.12 4.08 -0.76
N GLU A 3 48.08 5.39 -0.95
CA GLU A 3 46.92 6.20 -0.63
C GLU A 3 45.85 5.92 -1.70
N THR A 4 44.77 5.28 -1.29
CA THR A 4 43.56 5.12 -2.11
C THR A 4 42.99 6.53 -2.34
N PRO A 5 42.87 7.01 -3.58
CA PRO A 5 42.22 8.29 -3.85
C PRO A 5 40.77 8.19 -3.41
N THR A 6 40.41 8.84 -2.30
CA THR A 6 39.03 9.01 -1.89
C THR A 6 38.41 10.04 -2.84
N ASP A 7 37.84 9.57 -3.95
CA ASP A 7 37.11 10.41 -4.89
C ASP A 7 35.89 11.03 -4.16
N PRO A 8 35.87 12.36 -3.96
CA PRO A 8 34.80 13.03 -3.23
C PRO A 8 33.45 12.96 -3.96
N GLU A 9 33.45 12.65 -5.26
CA GLU A 9 32.25 12.45 -6.07
C GLU A 9 31.61 11.07 -5.86
N ALA A 10 32.42 10.02 -5.66
CA ALA A 10 31.94 8.68 -5.34
C ALA A 10 31.28 8.63 -3.95
N ASN A 11 31.81 9.39 -2.99
CA ASN A 11 31.19 9.48 -1.67
C ASN A 11 29.90 10.31 -1.68
N ARG A 12 29.87 11.41 -2.44
CA ARG A 12 28.65 12.25 -2.59
C ARG A 12 27.50 11.50 -3.25
N THR A 13 27.78 10.68 -4.27
CA THR A 13 26.75 9.86 -4.95
C THR A 13 26.20 8.77 -4.02
N ALA A 14 27.08 8.02 -3.35
CA ALA A 14 26.67 6.98 -2.40
C ALA A 14 25.89 7.51 -1.17
N GLU A 15 26.16 8.74 -0.73
CA GLU A 15 25.44 9.37 0.38
C GLU A 15 24.06 9.90 -0.07
N THR A 16 23.99 10.47 -1.28
CA THR A 16 22.72 10.94 -1.88
C THR A 16 21.78 9.78 -2.18
N ASP A 17 22.30 8.66 -2.70
CA ASP A 17 21.50 7.46 -3.00
C ASP A 17 20.98 6.80 -1.73
N ARG A 18 21.80 6.70 -0.67
CA ARG A 18 21.35 6.21 0.64
C ARG A 18 20.24 7.07 1.21
N HIS A 19 20.38 8.40 1.18
CA HIS A 19 19.37 9.31 1.72
C HIS A 19 18.05 9.26 0.93
N ARG A 20 18.12 9.17 -0.40
CA ARG A 20 16.92 9.02 -1.25
C ARG A 20 16.22 7.67 -1.03
N ASN A 21 16.96 6.61 -0.77
CA ASN A 21 16.39 5.28 -0.54
C ASN A 21 15.64 5.21 0.81
N THR A 22 16.20 5.82 1.87
CA THR A 22 15.54 5.88 3.19
C THR A 22 14.25 6.71 3.14
N LEU A 23 14.27 7.89 2.50
CA LEU A 23 13.09 8.75 2.34
C LEU A 23 11.92 8.05 1.61
N ASN A 24 12.23 7.29 0.55
CA ASN A 24 11.22 6.53 -0.18
C ASN A 24 10.66 5.38 0.65
N THR A 25 11.51 4.66 1.39
CA THR A 25 11.09 3.52 2.23
C THR A 25 10.18 3.98 3.36
N ASP A 26 10.52 5.06 4.06
CA ASP A 26 9.72 5.64 5.14
C ASP A 26 8.33 6.07 4.64
N THR A 27 8.29 6.72 3.47
CA THR A 27 7.03 7.14 2.84
C THR A 27 6.16 5.94 2.49
N MET A 28 6.74 4.91 1.85
CA MET A 28 6.03 3.69 1.46
C MET A 28 5.49 2.91 2.68
N GLN A 29 6.24 2.92 3.78
CA GLN A 29 5.83 2.35 5.05
C GLN A 29 4.63 3.10 5.62
N TRP A 30 4.67 4.44 5.64
CA TRP A 30 3.56 5.25 6.14
C TRP A 30 2.28 5.05 5.30
N VAL A 31 2.40 4.99 3.96
CA VAL A 31 1.27 4.68 3.07
C VAL A 31 0.69 3.30 3.38
N SER A 32 1.53 2.28 3.57
CA SER A 32 1.07 0.92 3.91
C SER A 32 0.33 0.90 5.25
N ALA A 33 0.77 1.69 6.22
CA ALA A 33 0.08 1.83 7.51
C ALA A 33 -1.31 2.48 7.35
N ILE A 34 -1.43 3.54 6.55
CA ILE A 34 -2.75 4.17 6.28
C ILE A 34 -3.68 3.16 5.61
N VAL A 35 -3.21 2.42 4.61
CA VAL A 35 -4.04 1.44 3.91
C VAL A 35 -4.50 0.35 4.87
N ALA A 36 -3.63 -0.10 5.78
CA ALA A 36 -4.02 -1.06 6.81
C ALA A 36 -5.11 -0.48 7.73
N LEU A 37 -4.96 0.76 8.18
CA LEU A 37 -5.97 1.45 9.01
C LEU A 37 -7.29 1.64 8.26
N ALA A 38 -7.26 1.96 6.97
CA ALA A 38 -8.46 2.05 6.14
C ALA A 38 -9.18 0.69 6.02
N GLY A 39 -8.41 -0.41 5.90
CA GLY A 39 -8.95 -1.77 5.96
C GLY A 39 -9.67 -2.06 7.30
N LEU A 40 -9.09 -1.66 8.43
CA LEU A 40 -9.76 -1.76 9.73
C LEU A 40 -11.01 -0.87 9.83
N GLY A 41 -10.97 0.32 9.24
CA GLY A 41 -12.13 1.22 9.14
C GLY A 41 -13.31 0.54 8.43
N LEU A 42 -13.05 -0.13 7.30
CA LEU A 42 -14.05 -0.90 6.56
C LEU A 42 -14.68 -2.00 7.42
N VAL A 43 -13.90 -2.69 8.25
CA VAL A 43 -14.44 -3.69 9.18
C VAL A 43 -15.35 -3.03 10.23
N ALA A 44 -15.03 -1.81 10.68
CA ALA A 44 -15.77 -1.14 11.74
C ALA A 44 -17.08 -0.48 11.27
N TYR A 45 -17.11 0.10 10.06
CA TYR A 45 -18.27 0.85 9.54
C TYR A 45 -19.62 0.12 9.60
N PRO A 46 -19.74 -1.17 9.20
CA PRO A 46 -21.04 -1.85 9.26
C PRO A 46 -21.57 -2.07 10.68
N PHE A 47 -20.73 -1.94 11.72
CA PHE A 47 -21.16 -2.01 13.13
C PHE A 47 -21.52 -0.64 13.72
N ILE A 48 -21.15 0.44 13.05
CA ILE A 48 -21.42 1.83 13.47
C ILE A 48 -22.70 2.34 12.78
N PHE A 49 -22.87 1.98 11.51
CA PHE A 49 -24.02 2.37 10.70
C PHE A 49 -25.01 1.23 10.55
N GLU A 50 -26.24 1.56 10.16
CA GLU A 50 -27.23 0.55 9.79
C GLU A 50 -26.74 -0.24 8.58
N SER A 51 -26.66 -1.56 8.74
CA SER A 51 -26.12 -2.49 7.75
C SER A 51 -26.97 -3.74 7.61
N THR A 52 -26.96 -4.32 6.42
CA THR A 52 -27.51 -5.67 6.19
C THR A 52 -26.48 -6.72 6.56
N ASP A 53 -26.91 -7.95 6.88
CA ASP A 53 -26.00 -9.07 7.15
C ASP A 53 -25.01 -9.29 5.98
N THR A 54 -25.47 -9.16 4.74
CA THR A 54 -24.64 -9.29 3.54
C THR A 54 -23.56 -8.20 3.48
N ALA A 55 -23.93 -6.94 3.77
CA ALA A 55 -23.00 -5.82 3.82
C ALA A 55 -21.95 -6.00 4.91
N THR A 56 -22.37 -6.43 6.11
CA THR A 56 -21.46 -6.68 7.23
C THR A 56 -20.39 -7.71 6.86
N TRP A 57 -20.78 -8.84 6.25
CA TRP A 57 -19.82 -9.86 5.84
C TRP A 57 -18.94 -9.43 4.68
N ASN A 58 -19.48 -8.71 3.69
CA ASN A 58 -18.70 -8.17 2.57
C ASN A 58 -17.59 -7.23 3.07
N ASP A 59 -17.95 -6.27 3.91
CA ASP A 59 -17.04 -5.23 4.37
C ASP A 59 -16.03 -5.79 5.39
N THR A 60 -16.47 -6.73 6.25
CA THR A 60 -15.58 -7.43 7.18
C THR A 60 -14.53 -8.26 6.46
N LEU A 61 -14.92 -9.06 5.47
CA LEU A 61 -13.96 -9.90 4.71
C LEU A 61 -13.01 -9.04 3.88
N THR A 62 -13.54 -8.04 3.18
CA THR A 62 -12.76 -7.14 2.33
C THR A 62 -11.79 -6.31 3.16
N GLY A 63 -12.27 -5.66 4.22
CA GLY A 63 -11.47 -4.85 5.14
C GLY A 63 -10.38 -5.66 5.83
N THR A 64 -10.69 -6.88 6.29
CA THR A 64 -9.71 -7.80 6.89
C THR A 64 -8.62 -8.18 5.88
N GLY A 65 -9.01 -8.51 4.64
CA GLY A 65 -8.06 -8.83 3.56
C GLY A 65 -7.09 -7.66 3.30
N ILE A 66 -7.63 -6.44 3.17
CA ILE A 66 -6.84 -5.22 2.98
C ILE A 66 -5.88 -5.01 4.15
N PHE A 67 -6.37 -5.12 5.39
CA PHE A 67 -5.56 -4.95 6.59
C PHE A 67 -4.37 -5.91 6.62
N LEU A 68 -4.60 -7.20 6.34
CA LEU A 68 -3.54 -8.21 6.34
C LEU A 68 -2.52 -7.98 5.22
N LEU A 69 -2.97 -7.66 4.00
CA LEU A 69 -2.09 -7.41 2.86
C LEU A 69 -1.23 -6.16 3.09
N ALA A 70 -1.85 -5.05 3.49
CA ALA A 70 -1.15 -3.80 3.76
C ALA A 70 -0.24 -3.90 4.99
N GLY A 71 -0.69 -4.58 6.05
CA GLY A 71 0.10 -4.87 7.24
C GLY A 71 1.31 -5.76 6.95
N TYR A 72 1.17 -6.75 6.06
CA TYR A 72 2.30 -7.56 5.60
C TYR A 72 3.35 -6.73 4.87
N ASN A 73 2.91 -5.82 3.97
CA ASN A 73 3.83 -4.92 3.28
C ASN A 73 4.52 -3.95 4.25
N PHE A 74 3.79 -3.38 5.21
CA PHE A 74 4.36 -2.55 6.28
C PHE A 74 5.44 -3.30 7.05
N TYR A 75 5.14 -4.52 7.53
CA TYR A 75 6.09 -5.35 8.26
C TYR A 75 7.34 -5.70 7.44
N ARG A 76 7.18 -5.88 6.12
CA ARG A 76 8.30 -6.15 5.21
C ARG A 76 9.20 -4.92 5.05
N LEU A 77 8.60 -3.75 4.85
CA LEU A 77 9.30 -2.45 4.78
C LEU A 77 10.04 -2.13 6.08
N SER A 78 9.44 -2.38 7.25
CA SER A 78 10.10 -2.21 8.55
C SER A 78 11.31 -3.12 8.79
N LYS A 79 11.55 -4.10 7.92
CA LYS A 79 12.70 -5.01 7.95
C LYS A 79 13.69 -4.73 6.82
N ASP A 80 13.68 -3.52 6.27
CA ASP A 80 14.53 -3.09 5.13
C ASP A 80 14.38 -3.99 3.90
N ARG A 81 13.20 -4.62 3.71
CA ARG A 81 12.89 -5.44 2.55
C ARG A 81 11.93 -4.70 1.63
N LEU A 82 12.18 -4.81 0.32
CA LEU A 82 11.31 -4.29 -0.74
C LEU A 82 9.86 -4.78 -0.55
N ALA A 83 8.89 -3.87 -0.67
CA ALA A 83 7.48 -4.21 -0.58
C ALA A 83 7.06 -5.12 -1.75
N SER A 84 6.12 -6.03 -1.50
CA SER A 84 5.64 -6.93 -2.55
C SER A 84 4.64 -6.20 -3.45
N VAL A 85 5.00 -6.02 -4.71
CA VAL A 85 4.12 -5.45 -5.74
C VAL A 85 2.83 -6.28 -5.87
N GLY A 86 2.92 -7.61 -5.79
CA GLY A 86 1.76 -8.50 -5.85
C GLY A 86 0.79 -8.33 -4.68
N VAL A 87 1.31 -8.08 -3.47
CA VAL A 87 0.47 -7.82 -2.29
C VAL A 87 -0.20 -6.45 -2.40
N ALA A 88 0.53 -5.45 -2.88
CA ALA A 88 -0.02 -4.12 -3.12
C ALA A 88 -1.10 -4.13 -4.22
N SER A 89 -0.91 -4.88 -5.31
CA SER A 89 -1.91 -4.99 -6.38
C SER A 89 -3.17 -5.72 -5.91
N LEU A 90 -3.05 -6.79 -5.11
CA LEU A 90 -4.20 -7.46 -4.49
C LEU A 90 -4.99 -6.51 -3.58
N ALA A 91 -4.30 -5.74 -2.74
CA ALA A 91 -4.95 -4.72 -1.91
C ALA A 91 -5.66 -3.65 -2.76
N ALA A 92 -5.07 -3.25 -3.88
CA ALA A 92 -5.69 -2.31 -4.81
C ALA A 92 -6.98 -2.88 -5.43
N VAL A 93 -6.98 -4.15 -5.82
CA VAL A 93 -8.17 -4.84 -6.36
C VAL A 93 -9.27 -4.93 -5.30
N LEU A 94 -8.93 -5.25 -4.05
CA LEU A 94 -9.90 -5.25 -2.95
C LEU A 94 -10.47 -3.86 -2.65
N GLY A 95 -9.64 -2.81 -2.75
CA GLY A 95 -10.13 -1.43 -2.66
C GLY A 95 -11.12 -1.10 -3.78
N LEU A 96 -10.84 -1.52 -5.02
CA LEU A 96 -11.77 -1.35 -6.15
C LEU A 96 -13.06 -2.16 -5.94
N TRP A 97 -12.97 -3.35 -5.37
CA TRP A 97 -14.15 -4.11 -4.99
C TRP A 97 -15.00 -3.36 -3.97
N ALA A 98 -14.39 -2.87 -2.88
CA ALA A 98 -15.09 -2.06 -1.88
C ALA A 98 -15.74 -0.81 -2.49
N LEU A 99 -15.09 -0.16 -3.46
CA LEU A 99 -15.64 0.98 -4.19
C LEU A 99 -16.94 0.64 -4.95
N VAL A 100 -16.97 -0.51 -5.63
CA VAL A 100 -18.10 -0.90 -6.49
C VAL A 100 -19.17 -1.68 -5.72
N SER A 101 -18.81 -2.30 -4.60
CA SER A 101 -19.71 -3.17 -3.81
C SER A 101 -21.06 -2.55 -3.42
N PRO A 102 -21.18 -1.25 -3.07
CA PRO A 102 -22.48 -0.66 -2.72
C PRO A 102 -23.46 -0.58 -3.89
N ALA A 103 -22.99 -0.67 -5.13
CA ALA A 103 -23.84 -0.74 -6.32
C ALA A 103 -24.33 -2.17 -6.62
N VAL A 104 -23.70 -3.18 -6.03
CA VAL A 104 -23.96 -4.60 -6.26
C VAL A 104 -24.73 -5.22 -5.09
N ILE A 105 -24.47 -4.75 -3.87
CA ILE A 105 -25.00 -5.29 -2.62
C ILE A 105 -25.82 -4.22 -1.91
N GLU A 106 -26.92 -4.64 -1.30
CA GLU A 106 -27.74 -3.77 -0.46
C GLU A 106 -27.02 -3.46 0.86
N MET A 107 -26.64 -2.19 1.04
CA MET A 107 -25.85 -1.76 2.19
C MET A 107 -26.65 -1.53 3.46
N GLY A 108 -27.95 -1.24 3.37
CA GLY A 108 -28.80 -0.91 4.53
C GLY A 108 -28.86 0.61 4.82
N SER A 109 -27.79 1.36 4.56
CA SER A 109 -27.80 2.83 4.64
C SER A 109 -26.95 3.50 3.56
N SER A 110 -27.31 4.75 3.23
CA SER A 110 -26.56 5.57 2.25
C SER A 110 -25.19 5.99 2.81
N GLU A 111 -25.10 6.23 4.11
CA GLU A 111 -23.88 6.59 4.82
C GLU A 111 -22.85 5.45 4.79
N LEU A 112 -23.29 4.21 5.04
CA LEU A 112 -22.42 3.04 4.90
C LEU A 112 -21.95 2.89 3.44
N ALA A 113 -22.86 3.00 2.47
CA ALA A 113 -22.50 2.92 1.06
C ALA A 113 -21.44 3.95 0.67
N MET A 114 -21.57 5.21 1.11
CA MET A 114 -20.60 6.27 0.82
C MET A 114 -19.26 6.06 1.53
N THR A 115 -19.27 5.63 2.79
CA THR A 115 -18.05 5.40 3.57
C THR A 115 -17.28 4.17 3.08
N THR A 116 -17.97 3.09 2.74
CA THR A 116 -17.38 1.89 2.11
C THR A 116 -16.83 2.22 0.72
N ALA A 117 -17.58 2.96 -0.11
CA ALA A 117 -17.10 3.39 -1.42
C ALA A 117 -15.86 4.29 -1.31
N GLY A 118 -15.92 5.32 -0.46
CA GLY A 118 -14.82 6.26 -0.25
C GLY A 118 -13.57 5.58 0.34
N GLY A 119 -13.75 4.69 1.32
CA GLY A 119 -12.67 3.88 1.89
C GLY A 119 -12.03 2.95 0.85
N GLY A 120 -12.85 2.29 0.04
CA GLY A 120 -12.39 1.46 -1.07
C GLY A 120 -11.57 2.24 -2.10
N LEU A 121 -12.03 3.43 -2.50
CA LEU A 121 -11.31 4.31 -3.41
C LEU A 121 -9.94 4.72 -2.85
N LEU A 122 -9.90 5.13 -1.57
CA LEU A 122 -8.65 5.50 -0.91
C LEU A 122 -7.66 4.34 -0.88
N VAL A 123 -8.12 3.15 -0.49
CA VAL A 123 -7.30 1.92 -0.49
C VAL A 123 -6.78 1.61 -1.89
N ALA A 124 -7.64 1.68 -2.91
CA ALA A 124 -7.28 1.39 -4.29
C ALA A 124 -6.19 2.34 -4.79
N ALA A 125 -6.39 3.65 -4.61
CA ALA A 125 -5.46 4.68 -5.06
C ALA A 125 -4.09 4.55 -4.37
N LEU A 126 -4.07 4.40 -3.05
CA LEU A 126 -2.83 4.29 -2.28
C LEU A 126 -2.08 2.98 -2.56
N SER A 127 -2.81 1.86 -2.67
CA SER A 127 -2.20 0.57 -2.96
C SER A 127 -1.64 0.50 -4.39
N ALA A 128 -2.34 1.09 -5.36
CA ALA A 128 -1.85 1.21 -6.73
C ALA A 128 -0.61 2.11 -6.81
N TYR A 129 -0.58 3.22 -6.08
CA TYR A 129 0.59 4.09 -5.98
C TYR A 129 1.80 3.32 -5.40
N ASN A 130 1.60 2.57 -4.32
CA ASN A 130 2.66 1.74 -3.73
C ASN A 130 3.18 0.67 -4.70
N ALA A 131 2.29 0.02 -5.46
CA ALA A 131 2.68 -0.96 -6.47
C ALA A 131 3.52 -0.32 -7.58
N TYR A 132 3.10 0.84 -8.09
CA TYR A 132 3.79 1.58 -9.15
C TYR A 132 5.17 2.07 -8.70
N ALA A 133 5.24 2.68 -7.52
CA ALA A 133 6.49 3.22 -6.99
C ALA A 133 7.53 2.10 -6.71
N ASN A 134 7.09 0.96 -6.18
CA ASN A 134 7.99 -0.19 -5.97
C ASN A 134 8.45 -0.82 -7.29
N SER A 135 7.58 -0.91 -8.30
CA SER A 135 7.97 -1.49 -9.60
C SER A 135 9.08 -0.71 -10.30
N LYS A 136 9.15 0.61 -10.08
CA LYS A 136 10.22 1.47 -10.62
C LYS A 136 11.52 1.37 -9.84
N ALA A 137 11.46 1.05 -8.55
CA ALA A 137 12.63 0.90 -7.70
C ALA A 137 13.39 -0.42 -7.99
N ASP A 138 12.70 -1.46 -8.48
CA ASP A 138 13.33 -2.73 -8.92
C ASP A 138 13.99 -2.65 -10.32
N ALA A 139 13.60 -1.68 -11.15
CA ALA A 139 14.08 -1.54 -12.53
C ALA A 139 15.50 -0.94 -12.76
N PRO A 140 16.20 -0.23 -11.83
CA PRO A 140 17.46 0.45 -12.15
C PRO A 140 18.67 -0.47 -12.41
N ASP A 141 18.67 -1.71 -11.91
CA ASP A 141 19.90 -2.52 -11.86
C ASP A 141 20.16 -3.42 -13.08
N HIS A 142 19.26 -3.44 -14.07
CA HIS A 142 19.42 -4.30 -15.25
C HIS A 142 19.97 -3.59 -16.50
N ALA A 143 20.15 -2.27 -16.46
CA ALA A 143 20.60 -1.50 -17.64
C ALA A 143 22.13 -1.39 -17.79
N HIS A 144 22.92 -1.70 -16.76
CA HIS A 144 24.40 -1.55 -16.80
C HIS A 144 25.17 -2.87 -16.98
N ALA A 145 24.49 -4.01 -17.12
CA ALA A 145 25.15 -5.32 -17.17
C ALA A 145 25.32 -5.93 -18.59
N ARG A 146 24.98 -5.21 -19.68
CA ARG A 146 25.23 -5.72 -21.04
C ARG A 146 25.67 -4.64 -22.01
N ALA A 147 26.87 -4.89 -22.56
CA ALA A 147 27.56 -4.32 -23.73
C ALA A 147 28.51 -3.15 -23.44
#